data_AF-A0A2K8NYH7-F1
#
_entry.id   AF-A0A2K8NYH7-F1
#
_cell.length_a   1.000
_cell.length_b   1.000
_cell.length_c   1.000
_cell.angle_alpha   90.00
_cell.angle_beta   90.00
_cell.angle_gamma   90.00
#
_symmetry.space_group_name_H-M   'P 1'
#
loop_
_entity.id
_entity.type
_entity.pdbx_description
1 polymer ?
#
loop_
_entity_poly.entity_id
_entity_poly.type
_entity_poly.pdbx_seq_one_letter_code
_entity_poly.pdbx_strand_id
1 'polypeptide(L)'
;MDSLFIINLMLLIVNFIIMVTLLFSALYFNRAYYNYHVPRINSYNDVISSKEIEKIINQFKKIYHLNDYDVIYVNTDNYINIFKNLNKSKKQIIISKKIFESVGYEIDYIISRLWMASKVSQKNGLIRSYKLAVVIMPFLSLLTMCICLLANCILFGYMSGRTVEETDKVLWWIWKIPIISIIFFTAFISMIISYLISIKIKESIEYNYNNEISGLVKIALEEYVQDFINARTYAQNIKISYLPIIKSSDFWENSKWLGPFVYM
;
A
#
# COMPACT_ATOMS: atom_id res chain seq x y z
N MET A 1 26.00 -32.95 -20.65
CA MET A 1 25.70 -31.91 -19.65
C MET A 1 25.26 -32.61 -18.39
N ASP A 2 25.88 -32.31 -17.26
CA ASP A 2 25.49 -32.91 -15.99
C ASP A 2 24.04 -32.53 -15.66
N SER A 3 23.27 -33.50 -15.14
CA SER A 3 21.86 -33.29 -14.76
C SER A 3 21.69 -32.10 -13.81
N LEU A 4 22.68 -31.86 -12.95
CA LEU A 4 22.71 -30.72 -12.03
C LEU A 4 22.79 -29.36 -12.74
N PHE A 5 23.51 -29.27 -13.86
CA PHE A 5 23.58 -28.05 -14.66
C PHE A 5 22.20 -27.71 -15.25
N ILE A 6 21.51 -28.72 -15.80
CA ILE A 6 20.17 -28.54 -16.37
C ILE A 6 19.18 -28.11 -15.29
N ILE A 7 19.22 -28.73 -14.10
CA ILE A 7 18.34 -28.37 -12.97
C ILE A 7 18.55 -26.90 -12.56
N ASN A 8 19.80 -26.48 -12.35
CA ASN A 8 20.10 -25.11 -11.96
C ASN A 8 19.71 -24.09 -13.05
N LEU A 9 19.87 -24.45 -14.33
CA LEU A 9 19.43 -23.63 -15.46
C LEU A 9 17.90 -23.47 -15.46
N MET A 10 17.17 -24.57 -15.27
CA MET A 10 15.70 -24.53 -15.20
C MET A 10 15.22 -23.68 -14.03
N LEU A 11 15.82 -23.83 -12.84
CA LEU A 11 15.48 -23.00 -11.67
C LEU A 11 15.75 -21.51 -11.92
N LEU A 12 16.87 -21.18 -12.57
CA LEU A 12 17.18 -19.80 -12.94
C LEU A 12 16.13 -19.22 -13.89
N ILE A 13 15.74 -19.98 -14.93
CA ILE A 13 14.68 -19.59 -15.87
C ILE A 13 13.36 -19.35 -15.12
N VAL A 14 12.99 -20.24 -14.19
CA VAL A 14 11.75 -20.07 -13.41
C VAL A 14 11.81 -18.81 -12.55
N ASN A 15 12.94 -18.51 -11.90
CA ASN A 15 13.10 -17.29 -11.13
C ASN A 15 12.91 -16.03 -12.00
N PHE A 16 13.46 -16.03 -13.23
CA PHE A 16 13.22 -14.96 -14.20
C PHE A 16 11.75 -14.83 -14.59
N ILE A 17 11.09 -15.94 -14.91
CA ILE A 17 9.66 -15.95 -15.26
C ILE A 17 8.81 -15.35 -14.13
N ILE A 18 9.12 -15.66 -12.87
CA ILE A 18 8.42 -15.09 -11.71
C ILE A 18 8.60 -13.56 -11.67
N MET A 19 9.83 -13.06 -11.82
CA MET A 19 10.08 -11.61 -11.84
C MET A 19 9.35 -10.91 -12.98
N VAL A 20 9.38 -11.49 -14.18
CA VAL A 20 8.66 -10.98 -15.35
C VAL A 20 7.15 -10.96 -15.09
N THR A 21 6.61 -12.01 -14.48
CA THR A 21 5.18 -12.10 -14.12
C THR A 21 4.77 -11.01 -13.12
N LEU A 22 5.62 -10.73 -12.13
CA LEU A 22 5.39 -9.64 -11.17
C LEU A 22 5.41 -8.27 -11.85
N LEU A 23 6.34 -8.04 -12.77
CA LEU A 23 6.40 -6.82 -13.55
C LEU A 23 5.14 -6.63 -14.40
N PHE A 24 4.72 -7.68 -15.13
CA PHE A 24 3.47 -7.64 -15.90
C PHE A 24 2.25 -7.41 -15.03
N SER A 25 2.21 -7.99 -13.83
CA SER A 25 1.12 -7.75 -12.86
C SER A 25 1.07 -6.28 -12.45
N ALA A 26 2.22 -5.67 -12.14
CA ALA A 26 2.30 -4.24 -11.82
C ALA A 26 1.84 -3.36 -13.00
N LEU A 27 2.27 -3.67 -14.23
CA LEU A 27 1.84 -2.95 -15.44
C LEU A 27 0.34 -3.09 -15.68
N TYR A 28 -0.23 -4.27 -15.45
CA TYR A 28 -1.67 -4.52 -15.54
C TYR A 28 -2.45 -3.66 -14.55
N PHE A 29 -2.06 -3.65 -13.27
CA PHE A 29 -2.70 -2.80 -12.25
C PHE A 29 -2.56 -1.31 -12.57
N ASN A 30 -1.40 -0.90 -13.07
CA ASN A 30 -1.16 0.48 -13.49
C ASN A 30 -2.13 0.89 -14.62
N ARG A 31 -2.25 0.06 -15.67
CA ARG A 31 -3.21 0.30 -16.76
C ARG A 31 -4.65 0.31 -16.27
N ALA A 32 -5.03 -0.65 -15.42
CA ALA A 32 -6.36 -0.72 -14.84
C ALA A 32 -6.70 0.56 -14.07
N TYR A 33 -5.77 1.08 -13.26
CA TYR A 33 -5.93 2.34 -12.53
C TYR A 33 -6.16 3.54 -13.45
N TYR A 34 -5.33 3.72 -14.48
CA TYR A 34 -5.46 4.86 -15.39
C TYR A 34 -6.77 4.82 -16.20
N ASN A 35 -7.32 3.64 -16.46
CA ASN A 35 -8.61 3.47 -17.14
C ASN A 35 -9.82 3.48 -16.19
N TYR A 36 -9.60 3.36 -14.89
CA TYR A 36 -10.67 3.28 -13.91
C TYR A 36 -11.37 4.63 -13.74
N HIS A 37 -12.70 4.67 -13.67
CA HIS A 37 -13.44 5.91 -13.46
C HIS A 37 -14.08 5.87 -12.06
N VAL A 38 -13.81 6.91 -11.27
CA VAL A 38 -14.45 7.08 -9.96
C VAL A 38 -15.87 7.60 -10.24
N PRO A 39 -16.93 6.90 -9.79
CA PRO A 39 -18.29 7.36 -9.98
C PRO A 39 -18.50 8.66 -9.20
N ARG A 40 -19.21 9.63 -9.77
CA ARG A 40 -19.59 10.85 -9.06
C ARG A 40 -20.78 10.56 -8.13
N ILE A 41 -20.71 11.05 -6.89
CA ILE A 41 -21.86 11.08 -5.99
C ILE A 41 -22.67 12.32 -6.34
N ASN A 42 -23.88 12.14 -6.85
CA ASN A 42 -24.79 13.25 -7.14
C ASN A 42 -25.46 13.67 -5.84
N SER A 43 -25.10 14.84 -5.34
CA SER A 43 -25.71 15.44 -4.16
C SER A 43 -26.01 16.91 -4.39
N TYR A 44 -26.81 17.50 -3.50
CA TYR A 44 -27.11 18.93 -3.55
C TYR A 44 -25.86 19.79 -3.24
N ASN A 45 -24.90 19.22 -2.50
CA ASN A 45 -23.67 19.88 -2.09
C ASN A 45 -22.51 19.47 -3.00
N ASP A 46 -22.45 20.08 -4.18
CA ASP A 46 -21.39 19.80 -5.17
C ASP A 46 -20.02 20.33 -4.76
N VAL A 47 -19.96 21.32 -3.87
CA VAL A 47 -18.71 21.98 -3.43
C VAL A 47 -18.74 22.17 -1.91
N ILE A 48 -17.60 21.98 -1.27
CA ILE A 48 -17.38 22.29 0.15
C ILE A 48 -16.40 23.45 0.28
N SER A 49 -16.71 24.41 1.14
CA SER A 49 -15.84 25.58 1.35
C SER A 49 -14.62 25.23 2.20
N SER A 50 -13.52 25.95 2.02
CA SER A 50 -12.32 25.75 2.86
C SER A 50 -12.59 26.02 4.35
N LYS A 51 -13.54 26.90 4.67
CA LYS A 51 -13.96 27.17 6.06
C LYS A 51 -14.68 25.98 6.69
N GLU A 52 -15.54 25.30 5.93
CA GLU A 52 -16.21 24.08 6.38
C GLU A 52 -15.22 22.93 6.58
N ILE A 53 -14.27 22.77 5.66
CA ILE A 53 -13.18 21.80 5.82
C ILE A 53 -12.40 22.06 7.11
N GLU A 54 -12.03 23.31 7.38
CA GLU A 54 -11.31 23.67 8.60
C GLU A 54 -12.14 23.39 9.87
N LYS A 55 -13.45 23.67 9.81
CA LYS A 55 -14.39 23.34 10.89
C LYS A 55 -14.45 21.82 11.14
N ILE A 56 -14.54 21.01 10.07
CA ILE A 56 -14.51 19.55 10.14
C ILE A 56 -13.23 19.08 10.80
N ILE A 57 -12.08 19.55 10.29
CA ILE A 57 -10.76 19.19 10.82
C ILE A 57 -10.68 19.49 12.32
N ASN A 58 -11.09 20.69 12.73
CA ASN A 58 -11.04 21.11 14.13
C ASN A 58 -11.99 20.30 15.03
N GLN A 59 -13.18 19.95 14.55
CA GLN A 59 -14.10 19.09 15.29
C GLN A 59 -13.55 17.67 15.48
N PHE A 60 -13.10 17.03 14.40
CA PHE A 60 -12.57 15.66 14.47
C PHE A 60 -11.23 15.58 15.20
N LYS A 61 -10.41 16.64 15.14
CA LYS A 61 -9.20 16.78 15.96
C LYS A 61 -9.52 16.71 17.45
N LYS A 62 -10.60 17.38 17.90
CA LYS A 62 -11.07 17.30 19.30
C LYS A 62 -11.59 15.92 19.64
N ILE A 63 -12.43 15.33 18.78
CA ILE A 63 -13.02 13.99 18.99
C ILE A 63 -11.94 12.92 19.14
N TYR A 64 -10.87 12.98 18.34
CA TYR A 64 -9.78 12.00 18.42
C TYR A 64 -8.67 12.35 19.42
N HIS A 65 -8.87 13.37 20.25
CA HIS A 65 -7.86 13.85 21.22
C HIS A 65 -6.52 14.21 20.58
N LEU A 66 -6.56 14.84 19.39
CA LEU A 66 -5.39 15.27 18.62
C LEU A 66 -5.12 16.78 18.80
N ASN A 67 -5.61 17.40 19.88
CA ASN A 67 -5.54 18.86 20.09
C ASN A 67 -4.12 19.43 20.03
N ASP A 68 -3.14 18.65 20.50
CA ASP A 68 -1.73 19.02 20.53
C ASP A 68 -1.05 18.98 19.15
N TYR A 69 -1.72 18.47 18.12
CA TYR A 69 -1.18 18.33 16.77
C TYR A 69 -1.70 19.41 15.84
N ASP A 70 -0.80 20.08 15.13
CA ASP A 70 -1.18 21.00 14.05
C ASP A 70 -1.57 20.22 12.78
N VAL A 71 -2.70 20.56 12.15
CA VAL A 71 -3.19 19.88 10.95
C VAL A 71 -2.94 20.75 9.73
N ILE A 72 -2.00 20.34 8.91
CA ILE A 72 -1.57 21.07 7.72
C ILE A 72 -2.28 20.47 6.51
N TYR A 73 -3.33 21.14 6.02
CA TYR A 73 -4.07 20.76 4.81
C TYR A 73 -3.60 21.61 3.62
N VAL A 74 -2.63 21.10 2.86
CA VAL A 74 -1.91 21.88 1.82
C VAL A 74 -1.74 21.11 0.52
N ASN A 75 -1.60 21.85 -0.58
CA ASN A 75 -1.14 21.29 -1.85
C ASN A 75 0.31 20.85 -1.66
N THR A 76 0.59 19.58 -1.93
CA THR A 76 1.94 19.03 -1.83
C THR A 76 2.23 18.29 -3.12
N ASP A 77 3.37 18.58 -3.73
CA ASP A 77 3.85 17.86 -4.92
C ASP A 77 4.07 16.37 -4.62
N ASN A 78 4.33 16.03 -3.34
CA ASN A 78 4.64 14.68 -2.90
C ASN A 78 3.50 14.00 -2.16
N TYR A 79 3.34 12.68 -2.37
CA TYR A 79 2.39 11.89 -1.60
C TYR A 79 2.70 11.97 -0.13
N ILE A 80 1.63 12.05 0.66
CA ILE A 80 1.72 11.66 2.05
C ILE A 80 1.02 10.33 2.21
N ASN A 81 1.85 9.28 2.28
CA ASN A 81 1.42 7.90 2.52
C ASN A 81 0.52 7.81 3.77
N ILE A 82 -0.48 6.93 3.73
CA ILE A 82 -1.42 6.64 4.84
C ILE A 82 -0.72 6.42 6.19
N PHE A 83 0.50 5.87 6.18
CA PHE A 83 1.28 5.61 7.40
C PHE A 83 2.31 6.70 7.75
N LYS A 84 2.43 7.76 6.94
CA LYS A 84 3.42 8.84 7.10
C LYS A 84 2.77 10.22 7.30
N ASN A 85 1.45 10.28 7.48
CA ASN A 85 0.74 11.55 7.68
C ASN A 85 0.98 12.18 9.06
N LEU A 86 1.38 11.39 10.06
CA LEU A 86 1.67 11.87 11.41
C LEU A 86 3.18 12.05 11.63
N ASN A 87 3.60 13.29 11.94
CA ASN A 87 4.93 13.59 12.46
C ASN A 87 4.85 13.85 13.98
N LYS A 88 5.24 12.84 14.77
CA LYS A 88 5.20 12.91 16.24
C LYS A 88 6.19 13.93 16.83
N SER A 89 7.35 14.12 16.20
CA SER A 89 8.39 15.03 16.70
C SER A 89 7.97 16.49 16.52
N LYS A 90 7.43 16.84 15.35
CA LYS A 90 6.93 18.19 15.07
C LYS A 90 5.50 18.43 15.55
N LYS A 91 4.84 17.40 16.11
CA LYS A 91 3.40 17.40 16.43
C LYS A 91 2.55 17.91 15.26
N GLN A 92 2.77 17.35 14.06
CA GLN A 92 2.08 17.75 12.84
C GLN A 92 1.35 16.57 12.20
N ILE A 93 0.15 16.82 11.68
CA ILE A 93 -0.60 15.90 10.83
C ILE A 93 -0.71 16.58 9.46
N ILE A 94 -0.08 16.00 8.45
CA ILE A 94 -0.06 16.57 7.12
C ILE A 94 -1.02 15.80 6.24
N ILE A 95 -1.96 16.53 5.62
CA ILE A 95 -2.98 15.99 4.72
C ILE A 95 -2.80 16.68 3.37
N SER A 96 -2.38 15.92 2.36
CA SER A 96 -2.25 16.44 0.99
C SER A 96 -3.64 16.72 0.41
N LYS A 97 -3.83 17.93 -0.12
CA LYS A 97 -4.97 18.30 -0.96
C LYS A 97 -4.91 17.53 -2.29
N LYS A 98 -6.07 17.19 -2.82
CA LYS A 98 -6.24 16.57 -4.14
C LYS A 98 -7.61 16.91 -4.70
N ILE A 99 -7.79 16.66 -5.99
CA ILE A 99 -9.08 16.86 -6.65
C ILE A 99 -9.97 15.64 -6.36
N PHE A 100 -11.20 15.89 -5.91
CA PHE A 100 -12.20 14.87 -5.64
C PHE A 100 -13.39 15.02 -6.57
N GLU A 101 -13.94 13.89 -7.01
CA GLU A 101 -15.15 13.85 -7.84
C GLU A 101 -16.43 14.18 -7.03
N SER A 102 -16.37 14.18 -5.70
CA SER A 102 -17.50 14.56 -4.84
C SER A 102 -17.04 14.98 -3.44
N VAL A 103 -17.87 15.79 -2.78
CA VAL A 103 -17.66 16.23 -1.39
C VAL A 103 -17.60 15.05 -0.41
N GLY A 104 -18.43 14.01 -0.62
CA GLY A 104 -18.41 12.81 0.22
C GLY A 104 -17.04 12.13 0.27
N TYR A 105 -16.34 12.08 -0.88
CA TYR A 105 -14.99 11.51 -0.94
C TYR A 105 -13.95 12.38 -0.23
N GLU A 106 -14.07 13.70 -0.34
CA GLU A 106 -13.17 14.64 0.34
C GLU A 106 -13.35 14.56 1.86
N ILE A 107 -14.60 14.52 2.34
CA ILE A 107 -14.92 14.38 3.76
C ILE A 107 -14.39 13.05 4.30
N ASP A 108 -14.64 11.92 3.61
CA ASP A 108 -14.13 10.62 4.05
C ASP A 108 -12.60 10.59 4.08
N TYR A 109 -11.94 11.21 3.08
CA TYR A 109 -10.49 11.33 3.08
C TYR A 109 -9.97 12.10 4.29
N ILE A 110 -10.52 13.28 4.59
CA ILE A 110 -10.03 14.10 5.70
C ILE A 110 -10.24 13.38 7.04
N ILE A 111 -11.44 12.85 7.27
CA ILE A 111 -11.79 12.15 8.53
C ILE A 111 -10.91 10.91 8.70
N SER A 112 -10.75 10.10 7.65
CA SER A 112 -9.92 8.90 7.71
C SER A 112 -8.45 9.19 7.96
N ARG A 113 -7.90 10.30 7.45
CA ARG A 113 -6.53 10.72 7.73
C ARG A 113 -6.34 11.10 9.20
N LEU A 114 -7.29 11.83 9.78
CA LEU A 114 -7.28 12.17 11.21
C LEU A 114 -7.44 10.92 12.08
N TRP A 115 -8.36 10.03 11.71
CA TRP A 115 -8.55 8.75 12.39
C TRP A 115 -7.28 7.90 12.34
N MET A 116 -6.66 7.76 11.18
CA MET A 116 -5.42 7.01 11.01
C MET A 116 -4.29 7.60 11.87
N ALA A 117 -4.16 8.94 11.90
CA ALA A 117 -3.20 9.62 12.75
C ALA A 117 -3.44 9.32 14.24
N SER A 118 -4.70 9.30 14.70
CA SER A 118 -5.03 8.96 16.08
C SER A 118 -4.63 7.52 16.44
N LYS A 119 -4.96 6.54 15.58
CA LYS A 119 -4.62 5.13 15.80
C LYS A 119 -3.11 4.88 15.74
N VAL A 120 -2.37 5.59 14.89
CA VAL A 120 -0.90 5.55 14.85
C VAL A 120 -0.28 6.21 16.10
N SER A 121 -0.89 7.29 16.60
CA SER A 121 -0.49 7.92 17.86
C SER A 121 -0.61 6.94 19.03
N GLN A 122 -1.75 6.25 19.11
CA GLN A 122 -2.09 5.24 20.13
C GLN A 122 -1.37 3.89 19.98
N LYS A 123 -0.49 3.72 18.97
CA LYS A 123 0.23 2.47 18.67
C LYS A 123 -0.71 1.26 18.48
N ASN A 124 -1.86 1.47 17.83
CA ASN A 124 -2.84 0.42 17.59
C ASN A 124 -2.22 -0.77 16.82
N GLY A 125 -2.38 -1.98 17.37
CA GLY A 125 -1.80 -3.20 16.82
C GLY A 125 -2.30 -3.55 15.42
N LEU A 126 -3.58 -3.32 15.13
CA LEU A 126 -4.20 -3.60 13.83
C LEU A 126 -3.56 -2.75 12.72
N ILE A 127 -3.40 -1.44 12.97
CA ILE A 127 -2.77 -0.51 12.02
C ILE A 127 -1.28 -0.86 11.81
N ARG A 128 -0.59 -1.28 12.88
CA ARG A 128 0.80 -1.73 12.78
C ARG A 128 0.92 -2.99 11.93
N SER A 129 0.06 -3.98 12.14
CA SER A 129 0.01 -5.21 11.33
C SER A 129 -0.32 -4.90 9.88
N TYR A 130 -1.23 -3.96 9.63
CA TYR A 130 -1.59 -3.51 8.28
C TYR A 130 -0.38 -2.90 7.55
N LYS A 131 0.35 -1.99 8.20
CA LYS A 131 1.60 -1.43 7.65
C LYS A 131 2.63 -2.51 7.34
N LEU A 132 2.74 -3.51 8.22
CA LEU A 132 3.68 -4.61 8.05
C LEU A 132 3.32 -5.44 6.81
N ALA A 133 2.06 -5.84 6.67
CA ALA A 133 1.56 -6.65 5.56
C ALA A 133 1.60 -5.94 4.20
N VAL A 134 1.35 -4.62 4.18
CA VAL A 134 1.21 -3.85 2.93
C VAL A 134 2.51 -3.22 2.46
N VAL A 135 3.40 -2.84 3.38
CA VAL A 135 4.62 -2.09 3.05
C VAL A 135 5.86 -2.93 3.30
N ILE A 136 6.03 -3.44 4.52
CA ILE A 136 7.31 -3.99 4.97
C ILE A 136 7.55 -5.38 4.37
N MET A 137 6.58 -6.29 4.49
CA MET A 137 6.70 -7.66 3.98
C MET A 137 6.89 -7.69 2.45
N PRO A 138 6.05 -7.03 1.63
CA PRO A 138 6.24 -7.03 0.18
C PRO A 138 7.58 -6.44 -0.25
N PHE A 139 8.01 -5.34 0.38
CA PHE A 139 9.30 -4.71 0.07
C PHE A 139 10.48 -5.62 0.40
N LEU A 140 10.51 -6.21 1.61
CA LEU A 140 11.59 -7.13 2.02
C LEU A 140 11.59 -8.40 1.17
N SER A 141 10.42 -8.95 0.84
CA SER A 141 10.29 -10.09 -0.08
C SER A 141 10.87 -9.76 -1.45
N LEU A 142 10.49 -8.62 -2.04
CA LEU A 142 10.97 -8.21 -3.36
C LEU A 142 12.49 -7.97 -3.35
N LEU A 143 13.02 -7.30 -2.32
CA LEU A 143 14.46 -7.08 -2.16
C LEU A 143 15.22 -8.40 -2.06
N THR A 144 14.71 -9.34 -1.28
CA THR A 144 15.29 -10.69 -1.13
C THR A 144 15.28 -11.42 -2.47
N MET A 145 14.19 -11.36 -3.22
CA MET A 145 14.09 -11.95 -4.57
C MET A 145 15.13 -11.36 -5.52
N CYS A 146 15.30 -10.03 -5.55
CA CYS A 146 16.31 -9.38 -6.38
C CYS A 146 17.74 -9.82 -6.03
N ILE A 147 18.08 -9.86 -4.73
CA ILE A 147 19.40 -10.30 -4.26
C ILE A 147 19.63 -11.77 -4.63
N CYS A 148 18.65 -12.65 -4.40
CA CYS A 148 18.76 -14.06 -4.74
C CYS A 148 18.88 -14.28 -6.25
N LEU A 149 18.15 -13.52 -7.08
CA LEU A 149 18.28 -13.62 -8.54
C LEU A 149 19.68 -13.23 -9.00
N LEU A 150 20.21 -12.11 -8.50
CA LEU A 150 21.57 -11.65 -8.82
C LEU A 150 22.61 -12.69 -8.39
N ALA A 151 22.51 -13.20 -7.16
CA ALA A 151 23.41 -14.22 -6.65
C ALA A 151 23.34 -15.53 -7.47
N ASN A 152 22.13 -15.94 -7.89
CA ASN A 152 21.95 -17.09 -8.77
C ASN A 152 22.59 -16.87 -10.15
N CYS A 153 22.47 -15.67 -10.74
CA CYS A 153 23.12 -15.36 -12.01
C CYS A 153 24.64 -15.44 -11.90
N ILE A 154 25.23 -14.86 -10.84
CA ILE A 154 26.68 -14.89 -10.59
C ILE A 154 27.15 -16.33 -10.38
N LEU A 155 26.45 -17.10 -9.55
CA LEU A 155 26.79 -18.50 -9.28
C LEU A 155 26.70 -19.34 -10.55
N PHE A 156 25.62 -19.20 -11.32
CA PHE A 156 25.43 -19.94 -12.57
C PHE A 156 26.52 -19.60 -13.59
N GLY A 157 26.85 -18.32 -13.76
CA GLY A 157 27.93 -17.89 -14.65
C GLY A 157 29.31 -18.41 -14.22
N TYR A 158 29.60 -18.42 -12.92
CA TYR A 158 30.87 -18.94 -12.39
C TYR A 158 31.01 -20.46 -12.54
N MET A 159 29.93 -21.20 -12.30
CA MET A 159 29.90 -22.67 -12.39
C MET A 159 29.85 -23.19 -13.83
N SER A 160 29.45 -22.35 -14.79
CA SER A 160 29.36 -22.72 -16.19
C SER A 160 30.74 -23.03 -16.78
N GLY A 161 30.98 -24.31 -17.07
CA GLY A 161 32.21 -24.78 -17.72
C GLY A 161 33.36 -25.14 -16.77
N ARG A 162 33.13 -25.13 -15.45
CA ARG A 162 34.10 -25.60 -14.45
C ARG A 162 33.81 -27.02 -14.00
N THR A 163 34.87 -27.76 -13.69
CA THR A 163 34.79 -29.09 -13.10
C THR A 163 34.84 -29.03 -11.57
N VAL A 164 34.50 -30.14 -10.91
CA VAL A 164 34.48 -30.26 -9.44
C VAL A 164 35.84 -29.96 -8.82
N GLU A 165 36.93 -30.35 -9.50
CA GLU A 165 38.31 -30.18 -9.03
C GLU A 165 38.76 -28.71 -9.05
N GLU A 166 38.13 -27.88 -9.88
CA GLU A 166 38.46 -26.46 -10.08
C GLU A 166 37.62 -25.51 -9.21
N THR A 167 36.77 -26.06 -8.32
CA THR A 167 35.74 -25.31 -7.60
C THR A 167 35.86 -25.50 -6.09
N ASP A 168 35.74 -24.41 -5.33
CA ASP A 168 35.67 -24.47 -3.87
C ASP A 168 34.52 -25.36 -3.38
N LYS A 169 34.79 -26.16 -2.34
CA LYS A 169 33.82 -27.10 -1.75
C LYS A 169 32.50 -26.44 -1.33
N VAL A 170 32.56 -25.19 -0.86
CA VAL A 170 31.38 -24.43 -0.45
C VAL A 170 30.53 -24.03 -1.66
N LEU A 171 31.15 -23.52 -2.72
CA LEU A 171 30.42 -23.16 -3.95
C LEU A 171 29.81 -24.39 -4.62
N TRP A 172 30.53 -25.51 -4.63
CA TRP A 172 30.00 -26.79 -5.11
C TRP A 172 28.80 -27.27 -4.28
N TRP A 173 28.84 -27.08 -2.96
CA TRP A 173 27.71 -27.41 -2.07
C TRP A 173 26.47 -26.56 -2.35
N ILE A 174 26.65 -25.23 -2.52
CA ILE A 174 25.57 -24.30 -2.91
C ILE A 174 25.03 -24.65 -4.31
N TRP A 175 25.88 -25.12 -5.22
CA TRP A 175 25.46 -25.56 -6.55
C TRP A 175 24.64 -26.85 -6.52
N LYS A 176 24.99 -27.79 -5.63
CA LYS A 176 24.27 -29.06 -5.45
C LYS A 176 22.91 -28.86 -4.76
N ILE A 177 22.85 -27.97 -3.77
CA ILE A 177 21.62 -27.62 -3.04
C ILE A 177 21.27 -26.19 -3.41
N PRO A 178 20.30 -25.96 -4.33
CA PRO A 178 20.02 -24.64 -4.90
C PRO A 178 19.31 -23.71 -3.90
N ILE A 179 19.96 -23.42 -2.78
CA ILE A 179 19.43 -22.73 -1.61
C ILE A 179 18.99 -21.32 -1.95
N ILE A 180 19.69 -20.67 -2.88
CA ILE A 180 19.37 -19.32 -3.35
C ILE A 180 18.01 -19.31 -4.06
N SER A 181 17.73 -20.32 -4.90
CA SER A 181 16.42 -20.49 -5.54
C SER A 181 15.34 -20.83 -4.51
N ILE A 182 15.63 -21.68 -3.52
CA ILE A 182 14.67 -21.98 -2.43
C ILE A 182 14.30 -20.70 -1.67
N ILE A 183 15.29 -19.89 -1.27
CA ILE A 183 15.06 -18.61 -0.59
C ILE A 183 14.23 -17.67 -1.48
N PHE A 184 14.55 -17.58 -2.77
CA PHE A 184 13.76 -16.81 -3.74
C PHE A 184 12.28 -17.22 -3.74
N PHE A 185 12.00 -18.53 -3.83
CA PHE A 185 10.62 -19.04 -3.81
C PHE A 185 9.91 -18.77 -2.48
N THR A 186 10.59 -18.92 -1.34
CA THR A 186 9.99 -18.61 -0.04
C THR A 186 9.64 -17.12 0.08
N ALA A 187 10.50 -16.23 -0.44
CA ALA A 187 10.24 -14.79 -0.48
C ALA A 187 9.04 -14.45 -1.37
N PHE A 188 8.92 -15.10 -2.53
CA PHE A 188 7.77 -14.97 -3.43
C PHE A 188 6.46 -15.41 -2.76
N ILE A 189 6.43 -16.59 -2.13
CA ILE A 189 5.26 -17.09 -1.40
C ILE A 189 4.90 -16.15 -0.24
N SER A 190 5.89 -15.67 0.51
CA SER A 190 5.69 -14.68 1.59
C SER A 190 5.02 -13.41 1.06
N MET A 191 5.39 -12.95 -0.14
CA MET A 191 4.78 -11.77 -0.76
C MET A 191 3.29 -12.01 -1.08
N ILE A 192 2.95 -13.17 -1.66
CA ILE A 192 1.54 -13.53 -1.95
C ILE A 192 0.73 -13.62 -0.65
N ILE A 193 1.26 -14.30 0.36
CA ILE A 193 0.59 -14.44 1.67
C ILE A 193 0.37 -13.07 2.29
N SER A 194 1.37 -12.17 2.26
CA SER A 194 1.25 -10.82 2.80
C SER A 194 0.13 -10.02 2.14
N TYR A 195 -0.05 -10.17 0.81
CA TYR A 195 -1.12 -9.53 0.05
C TYR A 195 -2.51 -10.08 0.43
N LEU A 196 -2.65 -11.39 0.63
CA LEU A 196 -3.92 -11.99 1.06
C LEU A 196 -4.29 -11.57 2.49
N ILE A 197 -3.31 -11.55 3.39
CA ILE A 197 -3.48 -11.09 4.77
C ILE A 197 -3.87 -9.61 4.79
N SER A 198 -3.26 -8.77 3.96
CA SER A 198 -3.56 -7.34 3.94
C SER A 198 -4.99 -7.03 3.51
N ILE A 199 -5.61 -7.84 2.65
CA ILE A 199 -7.04 -7.72 2.31
C ILE A 199 -7.90 -7.93 3.57
N LYS A 200 -7.63 -8.98 4.35
CA LYS A 200 -8.38 -9.27 5.58
C LYS A 200 -8.20 -8.22 6.66
N ILE A 201 -6.97 -7.72 6.83
CA ILE A 201 -6.72 -6.64 7.77
C ILE A 201 -7.42 -5.35 7.31
N LYS A 202 -7.42 -5.06 6.00
CA LYS A 202 -8.16 -3.91 5.45
C LYS A 202 -9.65 -4.01 5.78
N GLU A 203 -10.29 -5.15 5.52
CA GLU A 203 -11.71 -5.37 5.84
C GLU A 203 -12.01 -5.06 7.32
N SER A 204 -11.14 -5.51 8.23
CA SER A 204 -11.27 -5.22 9.67
C SER A 204 -11.08 -3.74 10.01
N ILE A 205 -10.14 -3.05 9.36
CA ILE A 205 -9.94 -1.60 9.54
C ILE A 205 -11.15 -0.82 9.04
N GLU A 206 -11.66 -1.14 7.85
CA GLU A 206 -12.85 -0.51 7.26
C GLU A 206 -14.07 -0.66 8.17
N TYR A 207 -14.26 -1.85 8.76
CA TYR A 207 -15.33 -2.13 9.71
C TYR A 207 -15.20 -1.29 10.98
N ASN A 208 -14.02 -1.28 11.61
CA ASN A 208 -13.77 -0.51 12.83
C ASN A 208 -13.94 1.00 12.59
N TYR A 209 -13.42 1.50 11.47
CA TYR A 209 -13.59 2.89 11.08
C TYR A 209 -15.06 3.25 10.89
N ASN A 210 -15.84 2.45 10.15
CA ASN A 210 -17.27 2.73 9.96
C ASN A 210 -18.07 2.71 11.27
N ASN A 211 -17.78 1.76 12.15
CA ASN A 211 -18.45 1.69 13.45
C ASN A 211 -18.17 2.92 14.31
N GLU A 212 -16.92 3.38 14.35
CA GLU A 212 -16.55 4.56 15.12
C GLU A 212 -17.11 5.85 14.51
N ILE A 213 -17.14 5.97 13.17
CA ILE A 213 -17.39 7.24 12.48
C ILE A 213 -18.85 7.47 12.13
N SER A 214 -19.63 6.41 11.88
CA SER A 214 -21.02 6.55 11.42
C SER A 214 -21.92 7.35 12.37
N GLY A 215 -21.74 7.20 13.69
CA GLY A 215 -22.45 8.01 14.68
C GLY A 215 -21.93 9.45 14.76
N LEU A 216 -20.62 9.65 14.64
CA LEU A 216 -19.98 10.96 14.74
C LEU A 216 -20.33 11.86 13.57
N VAL A 217 -20.38 11.32 12.36
CA VAL A 217 -20.75 12.09 11.15
C VAL A 217 -22.21 12.54 11.22
N LYS A 218 -23.12 11.68 11.71
CA LYS A 218 -24.52 12.06 11.92
C LYS A 218 -24.69 13.25 12.87
N ILE A 219 -23.85 13.34 13.89
CA ILE A 219 -23.93 14.41 14.89
C ILE A 219 -23.19 15.67 14.43
N ALA A 220 -22.01 15.52 13.83
CA ALA A 220 -21.12 16.63 13.51
C ALA A 220 -21.38 17.24 12.12
N LEU A 221 -21.90 16.46 11.18
CA LEU A 221 -22.00 16.79 9.74
C LEU A 221 -23.33 16.32 9.14
N GLU A 222 -24.43 16.71 9.77
CA GLU A 222 -25.80 16.31 9.38
C GLU A 222 -26.07 16.49 7.87
N GLU A 223 -25.65 17.63 7.31
CA GLU A 223 -25.85 17.99 5.90
C GLU A 223 -25.07 17.09 4.91
N TYR A 224 -24.03 16.39 5.36
CA TYR A 224 -23.16 15.56 4.51
C TYR A 224 -23.27 14.05 4.82
N VAL A 225 -24.20 13.64 5.68
CA VAL A 225 -24.33 12.24 6.10
C VAL A 225 -24.51 11.30 4.92
N GLN A 226 -25.41 11.65 3.98
CA GLN A 226 -25.70 10.78 2.84
C GLN A 226 -24.50 10.66 1.89
N ASP A 227 -23.79 11.77 1.66
CA ASP A 227 -22.60 11.81 0.82
C ASP A 227 -21.47 10.98 1.41
N PHE A 228 -21.29 11.08 2.73
CA PHE A 228 -20.36 10.23 3.45
C PHE A 228 -20.75 8.76 3.33
N ILE A 229 -22.00 8.37 3.59
CA ILE A 229 -22.46 6.96 3.47
C ILE A 229 -22.22 6.41 2.07
N ASN A 230 -22.53 7.19 1.04
CA ASN A 230 -22.30 6.82 -0.36
C ASN A 230 -20.80 6.64 -0.64
N ALA A 231 -19.96 7.54 -0.14
CA ALA A 231 -18.50 7.45 -0.25
C ALA A 231 -17.93 6.20 0.44
N ARG A 232 -18.46 5.86 1.63
CA ARG A 232 -18.09 4.66 2.38
C ARG A 232 -18.51 3.38 1.68
N THR A 233 -19.73 3.34 1.16
CA THR A 233 -20.25 2.19 0.39
C THR A 233 -19.36 1.92 -0.83
N TYR A 234 -19.01 2.99 -1.54
CA TYR A 234 -18.07 2.91 -2.66
C TYR A 234 -16.69 2.40 -2.22
N ALA A 235 -16.09 2.97 -1.17
CA ALA A 235 -14.77 2.58 -0.68
C ALA A 235 -14.72 1.11 -0.22
N GLN A 236 -15.77 0.63 0.46
CA GLN A 236 -15.86 -0.76 0.92
C GLN A 236 -16.00 -1.78 -0.21
N ASN A 237 -16.58 -1.39 -1.34
CA ASN A 237 -16.67 -2.25 -2.53
C ASN A 237 -15.29 -2.50 -3.16
N ILE A 238 -14.32 -1.60 -2.94
CA ILE A 238 -12.95 -1.78 -3.38
C ILE A 238 -12.23 -2.71 -2.40
N LYS A 239 -12.07 -3.98 -2.76
CA LYS A 239 -11.46 -5.00 -1.87
C LYS A 239 -9.94 -4.96 -1.84
N ILE A 240 -9.29 -4.37 -2.85
CA ILE A 240 -7.83 -4.31 -2.93
C ILE A 240 -7.27 -3.46 -1.78
N SER A 241 -6.17 -3.93 -1.18
CA SER A 241 -5.48 -3.25 -0.07
C SER A 241 -4.21 -2.54 -0.50
N TYR A 242 -3.61 -2.99 -1.59
CA TYR A 242 -2.40 -2.45 -2.19
C TYR A 242 -2.57 -2.41 -3.71
N LEU A 243 -2.13 -1.31 -4.31
CA LEU A 243 -2.10 -1.12 -5.75
C LEU A 243 -0.67 -0.76 -6.17
N PRO A 244 0.08 -1.66 -6.83
CA PRO A 244 1.41 -1.37 -7.33
C PRO A 244 1.31 -0.48 -8.57
N ILE A 245 1.50 0.83 -8.39
CA ILE A 245 1.44 1.82 -9.47
C ILE A 245 2.77 2.52 -9.67
N ILE A 246 3.03 2.91 -10.91
CA ILE A 246 4.16 3.75 -11.27
C ILE A 246 3.67 5.19 -11.28
N LYS A 247 4.22 6.01 -10.38
CA LYS A 247 3.77 7.38 -10.12
C LYS A 247 4.61 8.36 -10.95
N SER A 248 3.96 9.21 -11.72
CA SER A 248 4.56 10.42 -12.30
C SER A 248 4.66 11.55 -11.26
N SER A 249 5.32 12.65 -11.61
CA SER A 249 5.42 13.85 -10.74
C SER A 249 4.05 14.39 -10.34
N ASP A 250 3.10 14.41 -11.27
CA ASP A 250 1.80 15.07 -11.10
C ASP A 250 0.71 14.07 -10.68
N PHE A 251 1.12 12.87 -10.24
CA PHE A 251 0.23 11.75 -9.99
C PHE A 251 -0.81 12.05 -8.89
N TRP A 252 -0.45 12.84 -7.86
CA TRP A 252 -1.32 12.98 -6.69
C TRP A 252 -2.47 13.94 -6.82
N GLU A 253 -2.24 15.08 -7.46
CA GLU A 253 -3.30 16.07 -7.65
C GLU A 253 -4.47 15.44 -8.40
N ASN A 254 -4.13 14.58 -9.38
CA ASN A 254 -5.06 13.83 -10.23
C ASN A 254 -5.37 12.41 -9.72
N SER A 255 -5.05 12.10 -8.45
CA SER A 255 -5.18 10.73 -7.95
C SER A 255 -6.63 10.36 -7.66
N LYS A 256 -7.06 9.28 -8.30
CA LYS A 256 -8.38 8.68 -8.14
C LYS A 256 -8.60 8.21 -6.71
N TRP A 257 -9.78 8.49 -6.17
CA TRP A 257 -10.20 7.99 -4.86
C TRP A 257 -10.52 6.51 -4.95
N LEU A 258 -9.74 5.67 -4.25
CA LEU A 258 -9.98 4.23 -4.14
C LEU A 258 -10.41 3.81 -2.72
N GLY A 259 -10.74 4.78 -1.88
CA GLY A 259 -10.98 4.59 -0.46
C GLY A 259 -9.77 4.97 0.41
N PRO A 260 -9.99 5.10 1.73
CA PRO A 260 -9.01 5.67 2.66
C PRO A 260 -7.89 4.71 3.04
N PHE A 261 -8.13 3.41 2.92
CA PHE A 261 -7.19 2.36 3.32
C PHE A 261 -6.73 1.53 2.11
N VAL A 262 -6.51 2.19 0.98
CA VAL A 262 -5.78 1.59 -0.16
C VAL A 262 -4.39 2.19 -0.20
N TYR A 263 -3.38 1.33 -0.08
CA TYR A 263 -2.00 1.75 -0.27
C TYR A 263 -1.67 1.81 -1.75
N MET A 264 -1.21 2.97 -2.19
CA MET A 264 -0.78 3.28 -3.54
C MET A 264 0.70 3.65 -3.53
#